data_AF-A0A2S9GL18-F1
#
_entry.id   AF-A0A2S9GL18-F1
#
_cell.length_a   1.000
_cell.length_b   1.000
_cell.length_c   1.000
_cell.angle_alpha   90.00
_cell.angle_beta   90.00
_cell.angle_gamma   90.00
#
_symmetry.space_group_name_H-M   'P 1'
#
loop_
_entity.id
_entity.type
_entity.pdbx_description
1 polymer ?
#
loop_
_entity_poly.entity_id
_entity_poly.type
_entity_poly.pdbx_seq_one_letter_code
_entity_poly.pdbx_strand_id
1 'polypeptide(L)'
;HGWICVSIDYRVSPRNTWPDHIVDVKRALAWIKEHIAEYGGDRNFVAIAGTSAGGHLAALAGLTANDPELQGDLPEGSDTSV
;
A
#
# COMPACT_ATOMS: atom_id res chain seq x y z
N HIS A 1 10.53 -21.86 -3.75
CA HIS A 1 10.78 -20.43 -3.98
C HIS A 1 9.59 -19.85 -4.70
N GLY A 2 8.90 -18.90 -4.10
CA GLY A 2 7.68 -18.32 -4.65
C GLY A 2 7.43 -16.97 -4.00
N TRP A 3 6.57 -16.18 -4.62
CA TRP A 3 6.11 -14.89 -4.11
C TRP A 3 4.67 -15.02 -3.65
N ILE A 4 4.31 -14.30 -2.60
CA ILE A 4 2.90 -14.03 -2.30
C ILE A 4 2.51 -12.77 -3.06
N CYS A 5 1.49 -12.87 -3.89
CA CYS A 5 0.96 -11.74 -4.64
C CYS A 5 -0.33 -11.26 -3.98
N VAL A 6 -0.35 -10.01 -3.54
CA VAL A 6 -1.55 -9.35 -3.01
C VAL A 6 -2.02 -8.35 -4.06
N SER A 7 -3.19 -8.59 -4.64
CA SER A 7 -3.84 -7.67 -5.58
C SER A 7 -4.90 -6.87 -4.82
N ILE A 8 -4.90 -5.56 -5.01
CA ILE A 8 -5.75 -4.64 -4.25
C ILE A 8 -6.69 -3.88 -5.19
N ASP A 9 -7.91 -3.67 -4.74
CA ASP A 9 -8.81 -2.68 -5.31
C ASP A 9 -8.69 -1.40 -4.49
N TYR A 10 -8.30 -0.31 -5.15
CA TYR A 10 -8.28 1.03 -4.56
C TYR A 10 -9.43 1.87 -5.13
N ARG A 11 -9.91 2.84 -4.36
CA ARG A 11 -10.98 3.75 -4.80
C ARG A 11 -10.54 4.56 -6.03
N VAL A 12 -11.45 4.77 -6.98
CA VAL A 12 -11.15 5.41 -8.28
C VAL A 12 -11.96 6.67 -8.56
N SER A 13 -11.37 7.55 -9.37
CA SER A 13 -12.03 8.76 -9.87
C SER A 13 -13.19 8.42 -10.82
N PRO A 14 -14.21 9.30 -10.95
CA PRO A 14 -14.36 10.60 -10.29
C PRO A 14 -15.04 10.53 -8.91
N ARG A 15 -15.50 9.36 -8.47
CA ARG A 15 -16.21 9.21 -7.19
C ARG A 15 -15.32 9.46 -5.98
N ASN A 16 -14.03 9.15 -6.12
CA ASN A 16 -13.01 9.37 -5.10
C ASN A 16 -11.87 10.17 -5.71
N THR A 17 -11.45 11.21 -5.00
CA THR A 17 -10.42 12.14 -5.47
C THR A 17 -9.18 12.02 -4.60
N TRP A 18 -8.08 12.57 -5.08
CA TRP A 18 -6.85 12.66 -4.29
C TRP A 18 -7.13 13.19 -2.87
N PRO A 19 -6.55 12.59 -1.81
CA PRO A 19 -5.57 11.49 -1.80
C PRO A 19 -6.15 10.06 -1.65
N ASP A 20 -7.45 9.83 -1.86
CA ASP A 20 -8.10 8.55 -1.57
C ASP A 20 -7.37 7.31 -2.14
N HIS A 21 -6.85 7.42 -3.37
CA HIS A 21 -6.18 6.32 -4.08
C HIS A 21 -4.91 5.85 -3.37
N ILE A 22 -4.06 6.79 -2.91
CA ILE A 22 -2.82 6.45 -2.22
C ILE A 22 -3.07 6.00 -0.78
N VAL A 23 -4.10 6.56 -0.13
CA VAL A 23 -4.53 6.13 1.20
C VAL A 23 -4.92 4.65 1.17
N ASP A 24 -5.64 4.18 0.16
CA ASP A 24 -6.01 2.77 0.04
C ASP A 24 -4.80 1.85 -0.20
N VAL A 25 -3.82 2.30 -0.99
CA VAL A 25 -2.55 1.56 -1.16
C VAL A 25 -1.81 1.44 0.17
N LYS A 26 -1.74 2.53 0.95
CA LYS A 26 -1.11 2.52 2.27
C LYS A 26 -1.85 1.65 3.28
N ARG A 27 -3.18 1.65 3.24
CA ARG A 27 -4.01 0.72 4.04
C ARG A 27 -3.72 -0.73 3.71
N ALA A 28 -3.58 -1.05 2.42
CA ALA A 28 -3.19 -2.38 2.00
C ALA A 28 -1.78 -2.75 2.49
N LEU A 29 -0.81 -1.83 2.41
CA LEU A 29 0.54 -2.06 2.93
C LEU A 29 0.52 -2.33 4.45
N ALA A 30 -0.18 -1.50 5.22
CA ALA A 30 -0.32 -1.72 6.66
C ALA A 30 -0.95 -3.08 6.97
N TRP A 31 -2.02 -3.45 6.26
CA TRP A 31 -2.66 -4.76 6.39
C TRP A 31 -1.69 -5.91 6.03
N ILE A 32 -0.92 -5.79 4.95
CA ILE A 32 0.10 -6.77 4.56
C ILE A 32 1.14 -6.90 5.67
N LYS A 33 1.66 -5.79 6.21
CA LYS A 33 2.66 -5.81 7.28
C LYS A 33 2.12 -6.53 8.52
N GLU A 34 0.84 -6.38 8.83
CA GLU A 34 0.20 -7.01 9.98
C GLU A 34 -0.08 -8.51 9.76
N HIS A 35 -0.55 -8.90 8.58
CA HIS A 35 -1.16 -10.22 8.36
C HIS A 35 -0.40 -11.16 7.44
N ILE A 36 0.59 -10.70 6.64
CA ILE A 36 1.17 -11.54 5.58
C ILE A 36 1.88 -12.80 6.11
N ALA A 37 2.35 -12.76 7.36
CA ALA A 37 2.96 -13.92 8.03
C ALA A 37 1.98 -15.09 8.15
N GLU A 38 0.68 -14.83 8.29
CA GLU A 38 -0.39 -15.85 8.33
C GLU A 38 -0.53 -16.61 7.00
N TYR A 39 -0.07 -15.99 5.91
CA TYR A 39 -0.05 -16.56 4.56
C TYR A 39 1.34 -17.13 4.19
N GLY A 40 2.31 -17.07 5.10
CA GLY A 40 3.69 -17.52 4.89
C GLY A 40 4.62 -16.49 4.24
N GLY A 41 4.26 -15.21 4.22
CA GLY A 41 5.09 -14.14 3.67
C GLY A 41 5.95 -13.43 4.70
N ASP A 42 6.94 -12.67 4.22
CA ASP A 42 7.82 -11.86 5.05
C ASP A 42 7.39 -10.38 5.00
N ARG A 43 6.92 -9.85 6.14
CA ARG A 43 6.54 -8.44 6.27
C ARG A 43 7.69 -7.46 6.06
N ASN A 44 8.94 -7.90 6.20
CA ASN A 44 10.13 -7.07 6.02
C ASN A 44 10.62 -7.05 4.57
N PHE A 45 9.99 -7.82 3.67
CA PHE A 45 10.35 -7.90 2.27
C PHE A 45 9.11 -7.74 1.39
N VAL A 46 8.75 -6.49 1.13
CA VAL A 46 7.58 -6.12 0.34
C VAL A 46 8.04 -5.47 -0.97
N ALA A 47 7.38 -5.80 -2.07
CA ALA A 47 7.59 -5.12 -3.34
C ALA A 47 6.22 -4.68 -3.88
N ILE A 48 6.16 -3.47 -4.41
CA ILE A 48 4.97 -2.93 -5.06
C ILE A 48 5.24 -2.69 -6.54
N ALA A 49 4.27 -3.04 -7.38
CA ALA A 49 4.35 -2.86 -8.82
C ALA A 49 2.98 -2.53 -9.39
N GLY A 50 2.96 -1.80 -10.50
CA GLY A 50 1.76 -1.44 -11.22
C GLY A 50 2.08 -0.78 -12.56
N THR A 51 1.05 -0.52 -13.37
CA THR A 51 1.19 0.13 -14.68
C THR A 51 0.30 1.38 -14.74
N SER A 52 0.73 2.41 -15.48
CA SER A 52 -0.01 3.68 -15.62
C SER A 52 -0.36 4.31 -14.26
N ALA A 53 -1.64 4.51 -13.93
CA ALA A 53 -2.08 5.01 -12.62
C ALA A 53 -1.58 4.13 -11.46
N GLY A 54 -1.58 2.80 -11.63
CA GLY A 54 -1.03 1.88 -10.62
C GLY A 54 0.49 1.98 -10.49
N GLY A 55 1.20 2.27 -11.59
CA GLY A 55 2.65 2.51 -11.57
C GLY A 55 3.00 3.83 -10.87
N HIS A 56 2.17 4.86 -11.09
CA HIS A 56 2.27 6.11 -10.36
C HIS A 56 2.04 5.89 -8.85
N LEU A 57 1.01 5.14 -8.46
CA LEU A 57 0.76 4.81 -7.05
C LEU A 57 1.87 3.95 -6.43
N ALA A 58 2.44 3.01 -7.18
CA ALA A 58 3.57 2.20 -6.73
C ALA A 58 4.81 3.08 -6.45
N ALA A 59 5.15 3.99 -7.36
CA ALA A 59 6.24 4.94 -7.17
C ALA A 59 6.00 5.88 -5.98
N LEU A 60 4.78 6.42 -5.88
CA LEU A 60 4.39 7.30 -4.79
C LEU A 60 4.47 6.59 -3.43
N ALA A 61 3.97 5.36 -3.31
CA ALA A 61 4.06 4.57 -2.08
C ALA A 61 5.52 4.34 -1.67
N GLY A 62 6.41 4.03 -2.62
CA GLY A 62 7.84 3.87 -2.35
C GLY A 62 8.55 5.16 -1.93
N LEU A 63 8.12 6.31 -2.43
CA LEU A 63 8.72 7.62 -2.12
C LEU A 63 8.16 8.30 -0.87
N THR A 64 7.03 7.82 -0.35
CA THR A 64 6.29 8.46 0.76
C THR A 64 6.08 7.51 1.93
N ALA A 65 7.02 6.58 2.16
CA ALA A 65 6.93 5.63 3.26
C ALA A 65 6.65 6.36 4.59
N ASN A 66 5.58 5.94 5.28
CA ASN A 66 5.15 6.48 6.57
C ASN A 66 4.83 7.99 6.59
N ASP A 67 4.60 8.61 5.43
CA ASP A 67 4.24 10.03 5.33
C ASP A 67 2.86 10.28 5.99
N PRO A 68 2.79 11.06 7.09
CA PRO A 68 1.57 11.28 7.84
C PRO A 68 0.47 11.97 7.03
N GLU A 69 0.80 12.79 6.03
CA GLU A 69 -0.19 13.51 5.22
C GLU A 69 -0.95 12.57 4.27
N LEU A 70 -0.40 11.38 4.00
CA LEU A 70 -0.96 10.42 3.05
C LEU A 70 -1.52 9.15 3.70
N GLN A 71 -1.42 9.00 5.03
CA GLN A 71 -1.87 7.79 5.75
C GLN A 71 -3.38 7.73 6.03
N GLY A 72 -4.10 8.83 5.81
CA GLY A 72 -5.54 8.91 6.11
C GLY A 72 -5.82 8.71 7.59
N ASP A 73 -6.62 7.69 7.91
CA ASP A 73 -7.08 7.33 9.25
C ASP A 73 -6.36 6.10 9.84
N LEU A 74 -5.23 5.71 9.25
CA LEU A 74 -4.40 4.63 9.80
C LEU A 74 -3.94 4.96 11.22
N PRO A 75 -3.83 3.96 12.12
CA PRO A 75 -3.28 4.15 13.45
C PRO A 75 -1.89 4.80 13.41
N GLU A 76 -1.58 5.61 14.42
CA GLU A 76 -0.26 6.19 14.59
C GLU A 76 0.82 5.09 14.63
N GLY A 77 1.91 5.29 13.89
CA GLY A 77 2.99 4.30 13.78
C GLY A 77 2.73 3.14 12.81
N SER A 78 1.63 3.15 12.05
CA SER A 78 1.40 2.17 10.99
C SER A 78 2.54 2.20 9.96
N ASP A 79 3.16 1.05 9.72
CA ASP A 79 4.21 0.87 8.72
C ASP A 79 3.60 0.68 7.33
N THR A 80 3.82 1.63 6.44
CA THR A 80 3.43 1.58 5.03
C THR A 80 4.65 1.64 4.12
N SER A 81 5.81 1.18 4.59
CA SER A 81 7.01 1.04 3.76
C SER A 81 6.89 -0.17 2.83
N VAL A 82 7.49 -0.03 1.64
CA VAL A 82 7.77 -1.13 0.72
C VAL A 82 9.24 -1.48 0.79
#